data_AF-F5S9D4-F1
#
_entry.id   AF-F5S9D4-F1
#
_cell.length_a   1.000
_cell.length_b   1.000
_cell.length_c   1.000
_cell.angle_alpha   90.00
_cell.angle_beta   90.00
_cell.angle_gamma   90.00
#
_symmetry.space_group_name_H-M   'P 1'
#
loop_
_entity.id
_entity.type
_entity.pdbx_description
1 polymer ?
#
loop_
_entity_poly.entity_id
_entity_poly.type
_entity_poly.pdbx_seq_one_letter_code
_entity_poly.pdbx_strand_id
1 'polypeptide(L)'
;MVGRAFLGGIEKPFKPRSGGAFGYCPSLEKSIAPLRSFVSELMRWHSLFWAVDAAHIVPPTGAKGLNLAAGDVQCLANAFEDVYFQTYPFLNNFSGCLKINTRNL
;
A
#
# COMPACT_ATOMS: atom_id res chain seq x y z
N MET A 1 -23.55 10.83 24.57
CA MET A 1 -24.27 10.23 23.42
C MET A 1 -23.40 10.39 22.19
N VAL A 2 -22.60 9.38 21.83
CA VAL A 2 -21.85 9.35 20.56
C VAL A 2 -22.45 8.24 19.72
N GLY A 3 -22.79 8.58 18.47
CA GLY A 3 -23.73 7.87 17.62
C GLY A 3 -23.37 6.41 17.37
N ARG A 4 -24.30 5.52 17.74
CA ARG A 4 -24.52 4.25 17.04
C ARG A 4 -25.09 4.59 15.67
N ALA A 5 -24.23 4.81 14.69
CA ALA A 5 -24.65 4.84 13.31
C ALA A 5 -23.54 4.23 12.46
N PHE A 6 -23.95 3.41 11.49
CA PHE A 6 -23.13 2.93 10.37
C PHE A 6 -22.34 1.61 10.52
N LEU A 7 -22.98 0.52 10.97
CA LEU A 7 -22.39 -0.83 10.87
C LEU A 7 -23.33 -1.95 10.35
N GLY A 8 -24.47 -1.61 9.72
CA GLY A 8 -25.51 -2.58 9.33
C GLY A 8 -25.32 -3.31 7.98
N GLY A 9 -24.11 -3.31 7.41
CA GLY A 9 -23.90 -3.74 6.01
C GLY A 9 -23.79 -5.25 5.76
N ILE A 10 -23.57 -6.09 6.78
CA ILE A 10 -23.35 -7.54 6.62
C ILE A 10 -24.03 -8.29 7.79
N GLU A 11 -25.32 -8.03 8.00
CA GLU A 11 -26.07 -8.72 9.06
C GLU A 11 -26.58 -10.09 8.62
N LYS A 12 -26.69 -10.32 7.30
CA LYS A 12 -27.16 -11.59 6.75
C LYS A 12 -25.98 -12.52 6.49
N PRO A 13 -26.03 -13.78 7.00
CA PRO A 13 -24.98 -14.75 6.73
C PRO A 13 -24.87 -14.96 5.22
N PHE A 14 -23.64 -14.86 4.70
CA PHE A 14 -23.32 -15.36 3.37
C PHE A 14 -23.73 -16.83 3.32
N LYS A 15 -24.59 -17.23 2.39
CA LYS A 15 -25.05 -18.61 2.26
C LYS A 15 -24.06 -19.36 1.35
N PRO A 16 -23.10 -20.13 1.88
CA PRO A 16 -22.20 -20.91 1.05
C PRO A 16 -23.00 -21.98 0.28
N ARG A 17 -22.56 -22.28 -0.94
CA ARG A 17 -23.15 -23.34 -1.77
C ARG A 17 -22.94 -24.74 -1.18
N SER A 18 -21.91 -24.89 -0.36
CA SER A 18 -21.63 -26.01 0.53
C SER A 18 -22.29 -25.72 1.89
N GLY A 19 -23.31 -26.49 2.29
CA GLY A 19 -24.20 -26.21 3.43
C GLY A 19 -23.58 -26.22 4.86
N GLY A 20 -22.36 -25.73 5.06
CA GLY A 20 -21.75 -25.54 6.37
C GLY A 20 -22.19 -24.22 7.02
N ALA A 21 -22.58 -24.26 8.29
CA ALA A 21 -22.90 -23.08 9.08
C ALA A 21 -21.62 -22.44 9.63
N PHE A 22 -21.31 -21.19 9.22
CA PHE A 22 -20.29 -20.37 9.87
C PHE A 22 -20.88 -19.77 11.16
N GLY A 23 -20.29 -20.09 12.32
CA GLY A 23 -20.69 -19.52 13.61
C GLY A 23 -20.36 -18.03 13.70
N TYR A 24 -21.24 -17.25 14.35
CA TYR A 24 -20.98 -15.84 14.63
C TYR A 24 -19.90 -15.72 15.71
N CYS A 25 -18.85 -14.95 15.44
CA CYS A 25 -17.82 -14.56 16.41
C CYS A 25 -17.78 -13.03 16.47
N PRO A 26 -17.68 -12.40 17.65
CA PRO A 26 -17.51 -10.96 17.76
C PRO A 26 -16.27 -10.52 16.96
N SER A 27 -16.42 -9.44 16.18
CA SER A 27 -15.32 -8.90 15.38
C SER A 27 -14.18 -8.44 16.29
N LEU A 28 -12.96 -8.94 16.06
CA LEU A 28 -11.77 -8.49 16.80
C LEU A 28 -11.37 -7.06 16.40
N GLU A 29 -11.51 -6.72 15.11
CA GLU A 29 -11.23 -5.38 14.59
C GLU A 29 -12.26 -5.03 13.52
N LYS A 30 -12.75 -3.79 13.53
CA LYS A 30 -13.62 -3.25 12.48
C LYS A 30 -13.23 -1.80 12.22
N SER A 31 -12.69 -1.56 11.03
CA SER A 31 -12.24 -0.25 10.59
C SER A 31 -12.77 0.04 9.19
N ILE A 32 -13.03 1.30 8.90
CA ILE A 32 -13.46 1.77 7.57
C ILE A 32 -12.26 2.49 6.96
N ALA A 33 -11.62 1.84 5.99
CA ALA A 33 -10.52 2.45 5.26
C ALA A 33 -11.09 3.32 4.12
N PRO A 34 -10.81 4.65 4.10
CA PRO A 34 -11.22 5.50 2.99
C PRO A 34 -10.44 5.12 1.73
N LEU A 35 -11.17 4.91 0.64
CA LEU A 35 -10.57 4.63 -0.66
C LEU A 35 -9.92 5.91 -1.20
N ARG A 36 -8.62 5.86 -1.48
CA ARG A 36 -7.87 6.96 -2.06
C ARG A 36 -6.78 6.42 -2.98
N SER A 37 -6.56 7.10 -4.09
CA SER A 37 -5.40 6.90 -4.96
C SER A 37 -4.58 8.18 -4.97
N PHE A 38 -3.26 8.05 -4.84
CA PHE A 38 -2.33 9.17 -4.87
C PHE A 38 -0.99 8.69 -5.43
N VAL A 39 -0.32 9.51 -6.24
CA VAL A 39 1.04 9.25 -6.73
C VAL A 39 1.77 10.59 -6.83
N SER A 40 2.97 10.69 -6.27
CA SER A 40 3.85 11.85 -6.46
C SER A 40 4.69 11.72 -7.74
N GLU A 41 4.81 12.78 -8.54
CA GLU A 41 5.65 12.78 -9.76
C GLU A 41 7.17 12.85 -9.46
N LEU A 42 7.52 13.36 -8.27
CA LEU A 42 8.89 13.51 -7.78
C LEU A 42 8.98 12.86 -6.39
N MET A 43 9.86 11.86 -6.27
CA MET A 43 9.97 11.03 -5.06
C MET A 43 11.36 11.17 -4.40
N ARG A 44 12.11 12.18 -4.83
CA ARG A 44 13.43 12.54 -4.30
C ARG A 44 13.59 14.05 -4.35
N TRP A 45 14.09 14.62 -3.26
CA TRP A 45 14.52 16.00 -3.19
C TRP A 45 15.89 16.06 -2.50
N HIS A 46 16.95 16.37 -3.24
CA HIS A 46 18.32 16.40 -2.71
C HIS A 46 18.69 15.03 -2.08
N SER A 47 18.84 14.97 -0.75
CA SER A 47 19.13 13.78 0.05
C SER A 47 17.88 13.18 0.74
N LEU A 48 16.69 13.75 0.49
CA LEU A 48 15.41 13.25 0.99
C LEU A 48 14.76 12.34 -0.05
N PHE A 49 14.27 11.18 0.40
CA PHE A 49 13.62 10.17 -0.44
C PHE A 49 12.23 9.85 0.14
N TRP A 50 11.22 9.79 -0.71
CA TRP A 50 9.88 9.31 -0.37
C TRP A 50 9.65 7.95 -1.01
N ALA A 51 9.10 7.02 -0.25
CA ALA A 51 8.83 5.65 -0.68
C ALA A 51 7.52 5.15 -0.07
N VAL A 52 6.94 4.08 -0.63
CA VAL A 52 5.76 3.40 -0.08
C VAL A 52 4.56 4.38 -0.03
N ASP A 53 3.73 4.33 1.00
CA ASP A 53 2.55 5.18 1.21
C ASP A 53 2.86 6.69 1.23
N ALA A 54 4.13 7.08 1.46
CA ALA A 54 4.56 8.48 1.35
C ALA A 54 4.69 8.94 -0.11
N ALA A 55 4.93 8.01 -1.05
CA ALA A 55 5.09 8.30 -2.47
C ALA A 55 3.84 7.94 -3.29
N HIS A 56 3.10 6.91 -2.89
CA HIS A 56 1.89 6.48 -3.58
C HIS A 56 0.91 5.73 -2.67
N ILE A 57 -0.39 5.92 -2.87
CA ILE A 57 -1.45 5.20 -2.16
C ILE A 57 -2.36 4.54 -3.19
N VAL A 58 -2.75 3.30 -2.92
CA VAL A 58 -3.53 2.45 -3.85
C VAL A 58 -4.81 2.01 -3.17
N PRO A 59 -5.96 2.01 -3.87
CA PRO A 59 -7.17 1.46 -3.29
C PRO A 59 -6.98 -0.02 -2.90
N PRO A 60 -7.46 -0.43 -1.71
CA PRO A 60 -7.30 -1.79 -1.19
C PRO A 60 -7.96 -2.87 -2.07
N THR A 61 -8.82 -2.47 -3.03
CA THR A 61 -9.49 -3.37 -3.97
C THR A 61 -8.53 -4.20 -4.83
N GLY A 62 -7.34 -3.68 -5.13
CA GLY A 62 -6.33 -4.39 -5.92
C GLY A 62 -5.34 -5.23 -5.10
N ALA A 63 -5.35 -5.11 -3.76
CA ALA A 63 -4.35 -5.70 -2.86
C ALA A 63 -2.88 -5.45 -3.29
N LYS A 64 -2.62 -4.34 -4.01
CA LYS A 64 -1.29 -4.02 -4.55
C LYS A 64 -0.41 -3.21 -3.61
N GLY A 65 -0.99 -2.53 -2.62
CA GLY A 65 -0.26 -1.56 -1.77
C GLY A 65 0.98 -2.15 -1.09
N LEU A 66 0.85 -3.31 -0.42
CA LEU A 66 1.97 -3.97 0.24
C LEU A 66 3.04 -4.46 -0.76
N ASN A 67 2.61 -4.96 -1.92
CA ASN A 67 3.54 -5.47 -2.94
C ASN A 67 4.37 -4.34 -3.56
N LEU A 68 3.75 -3.18 -3.78
CA LEU A 68 4.43 -2.00 -4.27
C LEU A 68 5.37 -1.41 -3.21
N ALA A 69 4.96 -1.41 -1.95
CA ALA A 69 5.83 -1.06 -0.83
C ALA A 69 7.12 -1.89 -0.81
N ALA A 70 7.02 -3.21 -1.03
CA ALA A 70 8.18 -4.09 -1.05
C ALA A 70 9.13 -3.77 -2.22
N GLY A 71 8.59 -3.50 -3.42
CA GLY A 71 9.37 -3.08 -4.58
C GLY A 71 10.08 -1.74 -4.36
N ASP A 72 9.42 -0.79 -3.70
CA ASP A 72 9.99 0.51 -3.36
C ASP A 72 11.17 0.40 -2.39
N VAL A 73 11.03 -0.43 -1.35
CA VAL A 73 12.10 -0.68 -0.37
C VAL A 73 13.31 -1.31 -1.06
N GLN A 74 13.10 -2.22 -2.01
CA GLN A 74 14.19 -2.82 -2.77
C GLN A 74 14.90 -1.79 -3.67
N CYS A 75 14.17 -0.92 -4.35
CA CYS A 75 14.76 0.20 -5.10
C CYS A 75 15.58 1.14 -4.19
N LEU A 76 15.09 1.40 -2.97
CA LEU A 76 15.76 2.26 -2.00
C LEU A 76 17.05 1.61 -1.45
N ALA A 77 17.00 0.31 -1.14
CA ALA A 77 18.15 -0.44 -0.65
C ALA A 77 19.29 -0.45 -1.67
N ASN A 78 18.99 -0.74 -2.93
CA ASN A 78 19.98 -0.69 -4.02
C ASN A 78 20.59 0.71 -4.16
N ALA A 79 19.75 1.76 -4.11
CA ALA A 79 20.23 3.14 -4.19
C ALA A 79 21.17 3.50 -3.01
N PHE A 80 20.91 2.99 -1.81
CA PHE A 80 21.80 3.18 -0.66
C PHE A 80 23.10 2.40 -0.78
N GLU A 81 23.06 1.13 -1.19
CA GLU A 81 24.28 0.34 -1.44
C GLU A 81 25.21 1.07 -2.41
N ASP A 82 24.67 1.61 -3.50
CA ASP A 82 25.46 2.36 -4.48
C ASP A 82 26.11 3.62 -3.90
N VAL A 83 25.44 4.32 -2.97
CA VAL A 83 26.03 5.46 -2.24
C VAL A 83 27.19 4.99 -1.36
N TYR A 84 26.98 3.93 -0.59
CA TYR A 84 27.94 3.45 0.39
C TYR A 84 29.18 2.81 -0.27
N PHE A 85 29.00 2.12 -1.40
CA PHE A 85 30.08 1.49 -2.16
C PHE A 85 30.71 2.40 -3.23
N GLN A 86 30.35 3.69 -3.27
CA GLN A 86 30.89 4.70 -4.20
C GLN A 86 30.72 4.34 -5.69
N THR A 87 29.62 3.68 -6.05
CA THR A 87 29.28 3.35 -7.43
C THR A 87 28.29 4.39 -7.96
N TYR A 88 28.78 5.33 -8.78
CA TYR A 88 28.08 6.59 -9.11
C TYR A 88 27.10 6.64 -10.31
N PRO A 89 26.31 5.61 -10.69
CA PRO A 89 25.21 5.84 -11.65
C PRO A 89 23.78 5.68 -11.10
N PHE A 90 23.52 4.96 -10.00
CA PHE A 90 22.14 4.54 -9.71
C PHE A 90 21.31 5.50 -8.82
N LEU A 91 21.94 6.38 -8.05
CA LEU A 91 21.23 7.38 -7.22
C LEU A 91 20.23 8.21 -8.04
N ASN A 92 20.56 8.51 -9.30
CA ASN A 92 19.71 9.28 -10.20
C ASN A 92 18.55 8.46 -10.77
N ASN A 93 18.63 7.13 -10.72
CA ASN A 93 17.60 6.23 -11.23
C ASN A 93 16.55 5.82 -10.19
N PHE A 94 16.70 6.19 -8.92
CA PHE A 94 15.72 5.87 -7.87
C PHE A 94 14.28 6.27 -8.24
N SER A 95 14.09 7.51 -8.74
CA SER A 95 12.78 7.96 -9.20
C SER A 95 12.26 7.17 -10.42
N GLY A 96 13.16 6.67 -11.27
CA GLY A 96 12.82 5.80 -12.40
C GLY A 96 12.35 4.41 -11.94
N CYS A 97 13.03 3.81 -10.96
CA CYS A 97 12.69 2.52 -10.36
C CYS A 97 11.29 2.55 -9.73
N LEU A 98 10.99 3.59 -8.93
CA LEU A 98 9.66 3.78 -8.35
C LEU A 98 8.57 4.08 -9.39
N LYS A 99 8.89 4.86 -10.43
CA LYS A 99 7.96 5.13 -11.54
C LYS A 99 7.59 3.86 -12.30
N ILE A 100 8.51 2.92 -12.47
CA ILE A 100 8.21 1.63 -13.13
C ILE A 100 7.24 0.80 -12.28
N ASN A 101 7.44 0.74 -10.96
CA ASN A 101 6.53 0.03 -10.06
C ASN A 101 5.13 0.67 -10.02
N THR A 102 5.05 2.00 -10.01
CA THR A 102 3.77 2.73 -9.97
C THR A 102 3.05 2.84 -11.32
N ARG A 103 3.69 2.56 -12.47
CA ARG A 103 3.03 2.52 -13.79
C ARG A 103 2.03 1.38 -13.97
N ASN A 104 2.14 0.32 -13.17
CA ASN A 104 1.23 -0.84 -13.20
C ASN A 104 0.08 -0.74 -12.18
N LEU A 105 -0.16 0.46 -11.65
CA LEU A 105 -1.26 0.73 -10.72
C LEU A 105 -2.62 0.68 -11.41
#